data_AF-A0A968JIS3-F1
#
_entry.id   AF-A0A968JIS3-F1
#
_cell.length_a   1.000
_cell.length_b   1.000
_cell.length_c   1.000
_cell.angle_alpha   90.00
_cell.angle_beta   90.00
_cell.angle_gamma   90.00
#
_symmetry.space_group_name_H-M   'P 1'
#
loop_
_entity.id
_entity.type
_entity.pdbx_description
1 polymer ?
#
loop_
_entity_poly.entity_id
_entity_poly.type
_entity_poly.pdbx_seq_one_letter_code
_entity_poly.pdbx_strand_id
1 'polypeptide(L)'
;SEKTIRWEDFLGDAPKHKFDPVHFFRWRNYQAYGTGVAGDLFVHLFSGLHAVTESFGPNRIYATGGLRYWKDGRDAADVMLGLFDYPATAQHPAFNAQMRINFVDGSGGSSRLRLVGSEGIIDIGWNDLIVKRRKMGTAPGYGGWDSYGTFTEKEQKAYKKMV
;
A
#
# COMPACT_ATOMS: atom_id res chain seq x y z
N SER A 1 6.92 5.46 37.87
CA SER A 1 7.73 4.28 38.26
C SER A 1 6.83 3.06 38.27
N GLU A 2 7.34 1.85 38.49
CA GLU A 2 6.51 0.63 38.64
C GLU A 2 5.39 0.80 39.69
N LYS A 3 5.59 1.68 40.68
CA LYS A 3 4.57 2.01 41.70
C LYS A 3 3.28 2.65 41.14
N THR A 4 3.34 3.24 39.94
CA THR A 4 2.22 3.98 39.33
C THR A 4 1.83 3.45 37.95
N ILE A 5 2.56 2.46 37.43
CA ILE A 5 2.33 1.87 36.10
C ILE A 5 2.04 0.40 36.32
N ARG A 6 0.87 -0.05 35.87
CA ARG A 6 0.52 -1.48 35.84
C ARG A 6 1.26 -2.14 34.68
N TRP A 7 2.56 -2.36 34.89
CA TRP A 7 3.48 -2.80 33.84
C TRP A 7 3.14 -4.20 33.31
N GLU A 8 2.74 -5.12 34.20
CA GLU A 8 2.35 -6.48 33.82
C GLU A 8 1.11 -6.48 32.90
N ASP A 9 0.14 -5.61 33.17
CA ASP A 9 -1.06 -5.40 32.36
C ASP A 9 -0.71 -4.76 31.01
N PHE A 10 0.15 -3.74 31.02
CA PHE A 10 0.62 -3.08 29.79
C PHE A 10 1.28 -4.08 28.84
N LEU A 11 2.10 -4.98 29.38
CA LEU A 11 2.76 -6.00 28.57
C LEU A 11 1.77 -6.97 27.92
N GLY A 12 0.63 -7.29 28.54
CA GLY A 12 -0.36 -8.20 27.96
C GLY A 12 0.27 -9.52 27.49
N ASP A 13 0.16 -9.83 26.20
CA ASP A 13 0.75 -11.03 25.57
C ASP A 13 2.19 -10.82 25.06
N ALA A 14 2.74 -9.60 25.15
CA ALA A 14 4.12 -9.31 24.76
C ALA A 14 5.14 -10.02 25.67
N PRO A 15 6.38 -10.24 25.20
CA PRO A 15 7.45 -10.84 26.00
C PRO A 15 7.61 -10.15 27.35
N LYS A 16 7.62 -10.92 28.43
CA LYS A 16 7.70 -10.37 29.79
C LYS A 16 9.13 -9.92 30.10
N HIS A 17 9.28 -8.69 30.59
CA HIS A 17 10.55 -8.15 31.06
C HIS A 17 10.34 -7.09 32.15
N LYS A 18 11.42 -6.71 32.85
CA LYS A 18 11.40 -5.64 33.86
C LYS A 18 10.91 -4.33 33.24
N PHE A 19 10.33 -3.45 34.05
CA PHE A 19 9.86 -2.15 33.57
C PHE A 19 10.95 -1.41 32.81
N ASP A 20 10.62 -1.03 31.58
CA ASP A 20 11.47 -0.21 30.73
C ASP A 20 10.68 1.05 30.32
N PRO A 21 11.08 2.24 30.81
CA PRO A 21 10.39 3.48 30.47
C PRO A 21 10.46 3.80 28.98
N VAL A 22 11.50 3.38 28.25
CA VAL A 22 11.62 3.58 26.81
C VAL A 22 10.54 2.80 26.09
N HIS A 23 10.35 1.53 26.44
CA HIS A 23 9.31 0.68 25.87
C HIS A 23 7.90 1.19 26.23
N PHE A 24 7.69 1.67 27.45
CA PHE A 24 6.40 2.23 27.85
C PHE A 24 6.04 3.50 27.05
N PHE A 25 6.94 4.49 26.99
CA PHE A 25 6.66 5.77 26.33
C PHE A 25 6.78 5.71 24.81
N ARG A 26 7.55 4.77 24.27
CA ARG A 26 7.83 4.65 22.83
C ARG A 26 7.35 3.33 22.26
N TRP A 27 6.29 2.76 22.83
CA TRP A 27 5.78 1.42 22.50
C TRP A 27 5.54 1.20 21.00
N ARG A 28 5.10 2.23 20.26
CA ARG A 28 4.90 2.17 18.79
C ARG A 28 6.16 1.83 17.99
N ASN A 29 7.34 2.02 18.58
CA ASN A 29 8.62 1.70 17.97
C ASN A 29 8.98 0.21 18.07
N TYR A 30 8.18 -0.59 18.78
CA TYR A 30 8.47 -2.00 19.04
C TYR A 30 7.37 -2.90 18.50
N GLN A 31 7.74 -3.91 17.71
CA GLN A 31 6.83 -4.92 17.16
C GLN A 31 6.11 -5.71 18.26
N ALA A 32 6.71 -5.80 19.45
CA ALA A 32 6.14 -6.50 20.59
C ALA A 32 4.76 -5.97 21.04
N TYR A 33 4.44 -4.70 20.79
CA TYR A 33 3.26 -4.05 21.36
C TYR A 33 2.19 -3.67 20.34
N GLY A 34 2.39 -3.96 19.06
CA GLY A 34 1.42 -3.58 18.03
C GLY A 34 1.74 -4.12 16.65
N THR A 35 0.86 -3.81 15.70
CA THR A 35 0.91 -4.26 14.31
C THR A 35 1.91 -3.48 13.44
N GLY A 36 2.81 -2.74 14.08
CA GLY A 36 3.72 -1.80 13.43
C GLY A 36 3.02 -0.72 12.62
N VAL A 37 3.81 -0.05 11.79
CA VAL A 37 3.42 1.10 11.00
C VAL A 37 2.31 0.79 9.99
N ALA A 38 2.31 -0.43 9.44
CA ALA A 38 1.26 -0.87 8.52
C ALA A 38 -0.12 -0.89 9.20
N GLY A 39 -0.26 -1.48 10.39
CA GLY A 39 -1.58 -1.52 11.04
C GLY A 39 -2.04 -0.17 11.58
N ASP A 40 -1.13 0.74 11.95
CA ASP A 40 -1.48 2.09 12.41
C ASP A 40 -1.94 2.99 11.24
N LEU A 41 -1.38 2.84 10.04
CA LEU A 41 -1.61 3.78 8.93
C LEU A 41 -2.23 3.18 7.66
N PHE A 42 -1.89 1.94 7.26
CA PHE A 42 -2.55 1.33 6.10
C PHE A 42 -4.05 1.14 6.35
N VAL A 43 -4.47 0.93 7.60
CA VAL A 43 -5.89 0.80 7.95
C VAL A 43 -6.72 1.99 7.47
N HIS A 44 -6.20 3.22 7.60
CA HIS A 44 -6.90 4.42 7.14
C HIS A 44 -7.01 4.47 5.61
N LEU A 45 -5.95 4.08 4.89
CA LEU A 45 -5.94 4.01 3.43
C LEU A 45 -6.85 2.90 2.91
N PHE A 46 -6.88 1.74 3.59
CA PHE A 46 -7.80 0.65 3.28
C PHE A 46 -9.25 1.08 3.46
N SER A 47 -9.59 1.68 4.60
CA SER A 47 -10.96 2.16 4.84
C SER A 47 -11.41 3.15 3.77
N GLY A 48 -10.54 4.09 3.38
CA GLY A 48 -10.82 5.02 2.28
C GLY A 48 -10.99 4.32 0.93
N LEU A 49 -10.09 3.39 0.58
CA LEU A 49 -10.18 2.59 -0.64
C LEU A 49 -11.48 1.78 -0.68
N HIS A 50 -11.79 1.05 0.39
CA HIS A 50 -12.97 0.19 0.51
C HIS A 50 -14.26 1.00 0.45
N ALA A 51 -14.30 2.17 1.11
CA ALA A 51 -15.45 3.06 1.04
C ALA A 51 -15.71 3.59 -0.38
N VAL A 52 -14.65 3.89 -1.16
CA VAL A 52 -14.81 4.41 -2.52
C VAL A 52 -15.11 3.30 -3.54
N THR A 53 -14.50 2.13 -3.37
CA THR A 53 -14.58 1.04 -4.36
C THR A 53 -15.64 0.00 -4.02
N GLU A 54 -16.21 0.01 -2.82
CA GLU A 54 -17.07 -1.08 -2.30
C GLU A 54 -16.37 -2.45 -2.29
N SER A 55 -15.04 -2.45 -2.22
CA SER A 55 -14.21 -3.66 -2.02
C SER A 55 -14.18 -4.10 -0.55
N PHE A 56 -14.15 -5.41 -0.30
CA PHE A 56 -14.06 -5.99 1.05
C PHE A 56 -12.65 -6.48 1.44
N GLY A 57 -11.69 -6.44 0.51
CA GLY A 57 -10.30 -6.78 0.80
C GLY A 57 -9.57 -7.45 -0.37
N PRO A 58 -8.24 -7.49 -0.33
CA PRO A 58 -7.43 -8.17 -1.33
C PRO A 58 -7.46 -9.69 -1.12
N ASN A 59 -7.24 -10.45 -2.19
CA ASN A 59 -7.08 -11.91 -2.14
C ASN A 59 -5.61 -12.36 -2.11
N ARG A 60 -4.68 -11.44 -2.43
CA ARG A 60 -3.23 -11.67 -2.35
C ARG A 60 -2.54 -10.40 -1.90
N ILE A 61 -1.54 -10.58 -1.04
CA ILE A 61 -0.76 -9.49 -0.46
C ILE A 61 0.73 -9.85 -0.55
N TYR A 62 1.54 -8.90 -0.99
CA TYR A 62 2.99 -8.93 -0.84
C TYR A 62 3.44 -7.67 -0.12
N ALA A 63 4.15 -7.80 0.99
CA ALA A 63 4.64 -6.67 1.76
C ALA A 63 6.13 -6.82 2.06
N THR A 64 6.83 -5.69 2.08
CA THR A 64 8.23 -5.62 2.46
C THR A 64 8.51 -4.32 3.19
N GLY A 65 9.54 -4.31 4.03
CA GLY A 65 9.89 -3.14 4.82
C GLY A 65 11.08 -3.41 5.72
N GLY A 66 11.44 -2.41 6.51
CA GLY A 66 12.47 -2.55 7.52
C GLY A 66 12.90 -1.20 8.06
N LEU A 67 13.93 -1.24 8.91
CA LEU A 67 14.63 -0.06 9.36
C LEU A 67 15.65 0.38 8.31
N ARG A 68 15.52 1.62 7.84
CA ARG A 68 16.36 2.22 6.80
C ARG A 68 17.17 3.39 7.32
N TYR A 69 16.71 4.09 8.35
CA TYR A 69 17.38 5.27 8.86
C TYR A 69 17.52 5.30 10.38
N TRP A 70 16.43 5.03 11.13
CA TRP A 70 16.46 5.18 12.59
C TRP A 70 17.25 4.05 13.25
N LYS A 71 18.19 4.42 14.13
CA LYS A 71 19.09 3.50 14.87
C LYS A 71 19.03 3.73 16.38
N ASP A 72 17.83 3.91 16.90
CA ASP A 72 17.56 4.30 18.29
C ASP A 72 17.05 3.14 19.16
N GLY A 73 17.34 1.90 18.77
CA GLY A 73 16.96 0.68 19.47
C GLY A 73 15.57 0.14 19.13
N ARG A 74 14.81 0.81 18.25
CA ARG A 74 13.53 0.30 17.73
C ARG A 74 13.72 -0.94 16.85
N ASP A 75 12.66 -1.73 16.68
CA ASP A 75 12.58 -2.85 15.72
C ASP A 75 11.37 -2.74 14.75
N ALA A 76 10.47 -1.78 14.96
CA ALA A 76 9.40 -1.46 14.02
C ALA A 76 9.95 -0.78 12.76
N ALA A 77 9.55 -1.24 11.58
CA ALA A 77 10.00 -0.70 10.30
C ALA A 77 9.69 0.80 10.15
N ASP A 78 10.63 1.58 9.63
CA ASP A 78 10.45 3.02 9.32
C ASP A 78 10.06 3.26 7.86
N VAL A 79 10.26 2.26 7.00
CA VAL A 79 9.80 2.23 5.60
C VAL A 79 9.10 0.91 5.34
N MET A 80 7.89 0.97 4.78
CA MET A 80 7.11 -0.20 4.37
C MET A 80 6.44 0.03 3.01
N LEU A 81 6.35 -1.03 2.23
CA LEU A 81 5.63 -1.12 0.98
C LEU A 81 4.71 -2.34 1.00
N GLY A 82 3.50 -2.18 0.50
CA GLY A 82 2.54 -3.26 0.31
C GLY A 82 1.95 -3.22 -1.10
N LEU A 83 1.80 -4.39 -1.69
CA LEU A 83 1.14 -4.65 -2.96
C LEU A 83 -0.04 -5.58 -2.69
N PHE A 84 -1.21 -5.22 -3.20
CA PHE A 84 -2.48 -5.85 -2.86
C PHE A 84 -3.28 -6.11 -4.12
N ASP A 85 -3.67 -7.36 -4.33
CA ASP A 85 -4.49 -7.75 -5.47
C ASP A 85 -5.94 -7.85 -5.05
N TYR A 86 -6.79 -7.03 -5.66
CA TYR A 86 -8.22 -7.02 -5.41
C TYR A 86 -8.94 -7.80 -6.50
N PRO A 87 -9.78 -8.79 -6.14
CA PRO A 87 -10.58 -9.52 -7.13
C PRO A 87 -11.63 -8.60 -7.76
N ALA A 88 -12.17 -9.04 -8.91
CA ALA A 88 -13.36 -8.43 -9.46
C ALA A 88 -14.56 -8.69 -8.54
N THR A 89 -15.47 -7.72 -8.47
CA THR A 89 -16.72 -7.79 -7.72
C THR A 89 -17.89 -7.42 -8.64
N ALA A 90 -19.11 -7.39 -8.10
CA ALA A 90 -20.25 -6.86 -8.86
C ALA A 90 -20.14 -5.33 -9.09
N GLN A 91 -19.33 -4.64 -8.28
CA GLN A 91 -19.19 -3.19 -8.25
C GLN A 91 -18.06 -2.70 -9.17
N HIS A 92 -16.99 -3.48 -9.32
CA HIS A 92 -15.82 -3.07 -10.10
C HIS A 92 -15.01 -4.27 -10.65
N PRO A 93 -14.25 -4.08 -11.75
CA PRO A 93 -13.26 -5.05 -12.22
C PRO A 93 -12.13 -5.26 -11.19
N ALA A 94 -11.35 -6.33 -11.37
CA ALA A 94 -10.14 -6.55 -10.59
C ALA A 94 -9.15 -5.39 -10.75
N PHE A 95 -8.43 -5.08 -9.68
CA PHE A 95 -7.41 -4.02 -9.69
C PHE A 95 -6.28 -4.35 -8.71
N ASN A 96 -5.17 -3.64 -8.86
CA ASN A 96 -4.05 -3.71 -7.92
C ASN A 96 -3.98 -2.40 -7.12
N ALA A 97 -3.68 -2.51 -5.83
CA ALA A 97 -3.37 -1.37 -4.99
C ALA A 97 -1.92 -1.47 -4.51
N GLN A 98 -1.25 -0.32 -4.43
CA GLN A 98 0.04 -0.19 -3.76
C GLN A 98 -0.11 0.80 -2.60
N MET A 99 0.44 0.45 -1.44
CA MET A 99 0.57 1.37 -0.32
C MET A 99 2.03 1.46 0.08
N ARG A 100 2.43 2.65 0.53
CA ARG A 100 3.77 2.92 1.01
C ARG A 100 3.69 3.86 2.19
N ILE A 101 4.50 3.58 3.19
CA ILE A 101 4.80 4.51 4.27
C ILE A 101 6.30 4.76 4.32
N ASN A 102 6.65 6.01 4.62
CA ASN A 102 8.01 6.45 4.77
C ASN A 102 8.12 7.43 5.95
N PHE A 103 8.46 6.95 7.15
CA PHE A 103 8.67 7.78 8.33
C PHE A 103 10.05 8.45 8.39
N VAL A 104 10.88 8.23 7.37
CA VAL A 104 12.15 8.94 7.22
C VAL A 104 12.01 10.16 6.32
N ASP A 105 10.80 10.44 5.82
CA ASP A 105 10.54 11.58 4.96
C ASP A 105 10.57 12.91 5.73
N GLY A 106 11.71 13.59 5.66
CA GLY A 106 11.90 14.92 6.23
C GLY A 106 11.26 16.05 5.42
N SER A 107 10.65 15.77 4.25
CA SER A 107 10.05 16.81 3.40
C SER A 107 8.66 17.25 3.88
N GLY A 108 8.11 16.64 4.93
CA GLY A 108 6.77 16.95 5.44
C GLY A 108 5.65 16.39 4.59
N GLY A 109 5.86 15.19 4.02
CA GLY A 109 4.89 14.50 3.17
C GLY A 109 3.49 14.36 3.78
N SER A 110 2.49 14.12 2.92
CA SER A 110 1.08 13.94 3.32
C SER A 110 0.58 12.54 3.00
N SER A 111 -0.54 12.16 3.62
CA SER A 111 -1.30 10.97 3.23
C SER A 111 -2.15 11.29 2.00
N ARG A 112 -2.12 10.41 0.99
CA ARG A 112 -2.94 10.52 -0.23
C ARG A 112 -3.42 9.14 -0.69
N LEU A 113 -4.67 9.09 -1.14
CA LEU A 113 -5.24 7.97 -1.88
C LEU A 113 -5.44 8.40 -3.34
N ARG A 114 -4.69 7.79 -4.26
CA ARG A 114 -4.78 8.07 -5.69
C ARG A 114 -5.40 6.89 -6.41
N LEU A 115 -6.54 7.12 -7.05
CA LEU A 115 -7.25 6.16 -7.89
C LEU A 115 -6.99 6.52 -9.35
N VAL A 116 -6.46 5.55 -10.12
CA VAL A 116 -6.09 5.74 -11.52
C VAL A 116 -6.94 4.80 -12.37
N GLY A 117 -7.76 5.37 -13.25
CA GLY A 117 -8.64 4.64 -14.16
C GLY A 117 -8.39 4.99 -15.62
N SER A 118 -9.15 4.35 -16.51
CA SER A 118 -9.05 4.56 -17.96
C SER A 118 -9.45 5.97 -18.43
N GLU A 119 -10.23 6.69 -17.62
CA GLU A 119 -10.71 8.05 -17.94
C GLU A 119 -9.99 9.16 -17.16
N GLY A 120 -9.04 8.82 -16.29
CA GLY A 120 -8.31 9.79 -15.53
C GLY A 120 -7.95 9.35 -14.13
N ILE A 121 -7.77 10.34 -13.26
CA ILE A 121 -7.27 10.19 -11.90
C ILE A 121 -8.18 10.92 -10.93
N ILE A 122 -8.45 10.28 -9.79
CA ILE A 122 -8.99 10.90 -8.59
C ILE A 122 -7.86 10.87 -7.55
N ASP A 123 -7.45 12.04 -7.06
CA ASP A 123 -6.43 12.20 -6.02
C ASP A 123 -7.10 12.77 -4.77
N ILE A 124 -7.14 11.98 -3.70
CA ILE A 124 -7.79 12.28 -2.43
C ILE A 124 -6.70 12.58 -1.42
N GLY A 125 -6.56 13.83 -1.01
CA GLY A 125 -5.68 14.25 0.07
C GLY A 125 -6.43 14.49 1.38
N TRP A 126 -5.78 15.20 2.30
CA TRP A 126 -6.33 15.42 3.64
C TRP A 126 -7.52 16.38 3.66
N ASN A 127 -7.42 17.47 2.89
CA ASN A 127 -8.44 18.53 2.81
C ASN A 127 -8.85 18.83 1.37
N ASP A 128 -8.39 18.04 0.40
CA ASP A 128 -8.58 18.29 -1.02
C ASP A 128 -8.93 17.02 -1.80
N LEU A 129 -9.71 17.23 -2.87
CA LEU A 129 -10.08 16.23 -3.84
C LEU A 129 -9.81 16.80 -5.23
N ILE A 130 -8.91 16.16 -5.98
CA ILE A 130 -8.53 16.59 -7.32
C ILE A 130 -8.95 15.52 -8.33
N VAL A 131 -9.80 15.89 -9.28
CA VAL A 131 -10.21 15.03 -10.39
C VAL A 131 -9.56 15.54 -11.68
N LYS A 132 -8.79 14.67 -12.35
CA LYS A 132 -8.17 14.96 -13.64
C LYS A 132 -8.70 14.00 -14.68
N ARG A 133 -9.43 14.49 -15.67
CA ARG A 133 -9.95 13.66 -16.76
C ARG A 133 -8.98 13.65 -17.94
N ARG A 134 -8.60 12.45 -18.36
CA ARG A 134 -7.82 12.21 -19.58
C ARG A 134 -8.12 10.80 -20.02
N LYS A 135 -8.82 10.65 -21.15
CA LYS A 135 -9.05 9.32 -21.73
C LYS A 135 -7.72 8.70 -22.11
N MET A 136 -7.54 7.43 -21.77
CA MET A 136 -6.46 6.64 -22.35
C MET A 136 -6.55 6.71 -23.88
N GLY A 137 -5.38 6.78 -24.51
CA GLY A 137 -5.29 6.65 -25.96
C GLY A 137 -5.81 5.28 -26.41
N THR A 138 -6.12 5.15 -27.69
CA THR A 138 -6.37 3.84 -28.30
C THR A 138 -5.17 2.93 -28.04
N ALA A 139 -5.43 1.67 -27.71
CA ALA A 139 -4.37 0.68 -27.56
C ALA A 139 -3.47 0.73 -28.81
N PRO A 140 -2.13 0.71 -28.64
CA PRO A 140 -1.26 0.62 -29.79
C PRO A 140 -1.66 -0.63 -30.59
N GLY A 141 -1.79 -0.45 -31.91
CA GLY A 141 -1.92 -1.58 -32.81
C GLY A 141 -0.61 -2.38 -32.84
N TYR A 142 -0.55 -3.35 -33.74
CA TYR A 142 0.66 -4.14 -33.91
C TYR A 142 1.83 -3.30 -34.46
N GLY A 143 3.02 -3.52 -33.90
CA GLY A 143 4.28 -2.89 -34.31
C GLY A 143 5.03 -2.18 -33.17
N GLY A 144 6.24 -1.72 -33.48
CA GLY A 144 7.14 -1.05 -32.53
C GLY A 144 8.10 -2.02 -31.86
N TRP A 145 7.71 -2.59 -30.73
CA TRP A 145 8.54 -3.50 -29.91
C TRP A 145 8.02 -4.95 -29.87
N ASP A 146 6.92 -5.23 -30.56
CA ASP A 146 6.42 -6.60 -30.70
C ASP A 146 7.13 -7.35 -31.83
N SER A 147 7.08 -8.68 -31.77
CA SER A 147 7.59 -9.53 -32.84
C SER A 147 6.68 -9.53 -34.07
N TYR A 148 5.55 -8.81 -34.06
CA TYR A 148 4.58 -8.89 -35.15
C TYR A 148 5.20 -8.49 -36.50
N GLY A 149 6.06 -7.47 -36.49
CA GLY A 149 6.79 -7.03 -37.69
C GLY A 149 7.89 -7.98 -38.17
N THR A 150 8.31 -8.96 -37.36
CA THR A 150 9.36 -9.93 -37.74
C THR A 150 8.81 -11.15 -38.50
N PHE A 151 7.49 -11.31 -38.56
CA PHE A 151 6.83 -12.42 -39.28
C PHE A 151 6.32 -11.99 -40.65
N THR A 152 6.10 -12.98 -41.53
CA THR A 152 5.60 -12.73 -42.89
C THR A 152 4.19 -12.15 -42.90
N GLU A 153 3.80 -11.46 -43.97
CA GLU A 153 2.43 -10.94 -44.12
C GLU A 153 1.35 -12.02 -43.97
N LYS A 154 1.66 -13.26 -44.37
CA LYS A 154 0.74 -14.40 -44.25
C LYS A 154 0.50 -14.77 -42.78
N GLU A 155 1.57 -14.85 -42.00
CA GLU A 155 1.51 -15.16 -40.55
C GLU A 155 0.84 -14.03 -39.77
N GLN A 156 1.19 -12.77 -40.11
CA GLN A 156 0.53 -11.58 -39.58
C GLN A 156 -0.99 -11.58 -39.80
N LYS A 157 -1.43 -11.89 -41.03
CA LYS A 157 -2.86 -11.98 -41.38
C LYS A 157 -3.55 -13.17 -40.70
N ALA A 158 -2.84 -14.29 -40.53
CA ALA A 158 -3.38 -15.46 -39.81
C ALA A 158 -3.56 -15.16 -38.32
N TYR A 159 -2.57 -14.54 -37.67
CA TYR A 159 -2.63 -14.13 -36.27
C TYR A 159 -3.77 -13.14 -36.01
N LYS A 160 -3.93 -12.11 -36.86
CA LYS A 160 -5.05 -11.15 -36.77
C LYS A 160 -6.45 -11.76 -36.82
N LYS A 161 -6.61 -12.99 -37.30
CA LYS A 161 -7.89 -13.70 -37.31
C LYS A 161 -8.15 -14.50 -36.02
N MET A 162 -7.14 -14.69 -35.19
CA MET A 162 -7.21 -15.45 -33.93
C MET A 162 -7.57 -14.58 -32.73
N VAL A 163 -7.39 -13.26 -32.85
CA VAL A 163 -7.67 -12.23 -31.84
C VAL A 163 -8.90 -11.44 -32.24
#